data_AF-L9JF83-F1
#
_entry.id   AF-L9JF83-F1
#
_cell.length_a   1.000
_cell.length_b   1.000
_cell.length_c   1.000
_cell.angle_alpha   90.00
_cell.angle_beta   90.00
_cell.angle_gamma   90.00
#
_symmetry.space_group_name_H-M   'P 1'
#
loop_
_entity.id
_entity.type
_entity.pdbx_description
1 polymer ?
#
loop_
_entity_poly.entity_id
_entity_poly.type
_entity_poly.pdbx_seq_one_letter_code
_entity_poly.pdbx_strand_id
1 'polypeptide(L)'
;RGGSCSWGTCFDTSKCRGDGLKVFVHPVTGPISETQRRVLASVEGSRYYATAAAKACLLLLAGQCGREPLLWHGGRNHLVISLHAAPCPRTFQLGQAMVAEASPTVDTFRPGFDVALPLLPEAHPLRGGAPGRLRQYSPQPREALLAWAGESGGGPPAGTDSSACPWHGRCEQDAGAEQTHPGDTLPSATFCLIPGRRPGAGRFLQALQAGCIPVLLSPRWELPFSEVIDWTKAAIVADERLPLQVLAALQEMPPARVLALRQQTQFLWGAYFSSVEKVVLTTLEVLRSRLAGAPAHPWQLWNSPPGALLALSTFSTRPQDFPFYHLQQGSRPEGRFSALVWVGAPGQPPVKLIQAVAGSRHCAQILVLWSSERPLPSRWPETAVPLRVIGGHRKASDRFFPHAAINTDAVLSLDAHSSLSTSEVDFAFAVWQSFPERMVGFLTWSHFWDEARGGWGYTADRTNEFSMVLTRAAFYHRYYHTLFTHSLPKALRVLADEAPACVDVLMNFLVAAVTKLPPIKVPYSKQQEAAPLAPWGPGSTAQPQSQPPVPDCINPMVAGFGHMPLVSSRLRLDPVLFKDPVSVQRKKYRSLEKP
;
A
#
# COMPACT_ATOMS: atom_id res chain seq x y z
N ARG A 1 32.09 -31.93 4.54
CA ARG A 1 30.70 -31.91 4.04
C ARG A 1 29.82 -31.40 5.18
N GLY A 2 29.64 -30.08 5.28
CA GLY A 2 28.82 -29.46 6.33
C GLY A 2 27.35 -29.79 6.11
N GLY A 3 26.61 -30.14 7.18
CA GLY A 3 25.20 -30.48 7.09
C GLY A 3 24.39 -29.40 6.36
N SER A 4 23.46 -29.82 5.51
CA SER A 4 22.55 -28.92 4.80
C SER A 4 21.79 -28.04 5.80
N CYS A 5 22.03 -26.73 5.75
CA CYS A 5 21.25 -25.78 6.52
C CYS A 5 19.86 -25.61 5.91
N SER A 6 18.85 -25.75 6.76
CA SER A 6 17.43 -25.54 6.44
C SER A 6 16.80 -24.65 7.50
N TRP A 7 15.59 -24.14 7.25
CA TRP A 7 14.84 -23.33 8.20
C TRP A 7 14.70 -24.01 9.58
N GLY A 8 14.43 -25.32 9.61
CA GLY A 8 14.29 -26.06 10.87
C GLY A 8 15.60 -26.41 11.57
N THR A 9 16.74 -26.41 10.86
CA THR A 9 18.02 -26.88 11.41
C THR A 9 18.98 -25.76 11.78
N CYS A 10 18.97 -24.65 11.04
CA CYS A 10 19.93 -23.55 11.22
C CYS A 10 19.30 -22.25 11.74
N PHE A 11 17.97 -22.21 11.90
CA PHE A 11 17.26 -21.09 12.51
C PHE A 11 16.53 -21.52 13.79
N ASP A 12 16.77 -20.81 14.88
CA ASP A 12 16.08 -21.02 16.16
C ASP A 12 14.80 -20.18 16.24
N THR A 13 13.66 -20.82 15.96
CA THR A 13 12.34 -20.19 16.03
C THR A 13 11.88 -19.90 17.47
N SER A 14 12.48 -20.55 18.47
CA SER A 14 12.07 -20.38 19.88
C SER A 14 12.33 -18.95 20.38
N LYS A 15 13.35 -18.27 19.84
CA LYS A 15 13.66 -16.87 20.13
C LYS A 15 12.62 -15.88 19.61
N CYS A 16 11.79 -16.27 18.65
CA CYS A 16 10.74 -15.41 18.07
C CYS A 16 9.36 -15.65 18.71
N ARG A 17 9.26 -16.41 19.82
CA ARG A 17 7.98 -16.65 20.51
C ARG A 17 7.52 -15.38 21.24
N GLY A 18 6.25 -14.99 21.09
CA GLY A 18 5.68 -13.80 21.71
C GLY A 18 5.49 -12.66 20.70
N ASP A 19 6.38 -11.66 20.73
CA ASP A 19 6.30 -10.41 19.95
C ASP A 19 6.50 -10.56 18.42
N GLY A 20 6.60 -11.80 17.93
CA GLY A 20 6.84 -12.13 16.53
C GLY A 20 8.27 -11.85 16.07
N LEU A 21 8.44 -11.54 14.78
CA LEU A 21 9.75 -11.21 14.22
C LEU A 21 10.24 -9.88 14.78
N LYS A 22 11.38 -9.88 15.47
CA LYS A 22 12.10 -8.68 15.90
C LYS A 22 13.55 -8.75 15.44
N VAL A 23 14.03 -7.63 14.89
CA VAL A 23 15.31 -7.53 14.17
C VAL A 23 16.19 -6.51 14.87
N PHE A 24 17.38 -6.94 15.27
CA PHE A 24 18.43 -6.05 15.74
C PHE A 24 19.48 -5.90 14.65
N VAL A 25 19.93 -4.67 14.44
CA VAL A 25 20.93 -4.32 13.43
C VAL A 25 22.29 -4.24 14.10
N HIS A 26 23.28 -4.97 13.58
CA HIS A 26 24.65 -4.86 14.10
C HIS A 26 25.23 -3.46 13.84
N PRO A 27 25.94 -2.88 14.83
CA PRO A 27 26.64 -1.62 14.62
C PRO A 27 27.71 -1.82 13.56
N VAL A 28 27.73 -0.93 12.56
CA VAL A 28 28.71 -1.00 11.49
C VAL A 28 29.95 -0.20 11.86
N THR A 29 31.12 -0.84 11.86
CA THR A 29 32.41 -0.17 12.07
C THR A 29 33.07 0.13 10.73
N GLY A 30 33.23 1.40 10.37
CA GLY A 30 33.88 1.85 9.14
C GLY A 30 32.96 2.62 8.19
N PRO A 31 33.46 3.03 7.01
CA PRO A 31 32.66 3.75 6.02
C PRO A 31 31.55 2.85 5.47
N ILE A 32 30.31 3.32 5.54
CA ILE A 32 29.13 2.63 5.00
C ILE A 32 28.74 3.19 3.64
N SER A 33 28.32 2.31 2.73
CA SER A 33 27.74 2.76 1.46
C SER A 33 26.38 3.41 1.68
N GLU A 34 25.97 4.29 0.75
CA GLU A 34 24.65 4.93 0.80
C GLU A 34 23.51 3.90 0.79
N THR A 35 23.65 2.80 0.04
CA THR A 35 22.64 1.74 0.04
C THR A 35 22.58 1.01 1.38
N GLN A 36 23.74 0.76 2.00
CA GLN A 36 23.78 0.17 3.34
C GLN A 36 23.05 1.08 4.34
N ARG A 37 23.32 2.40 4.32
CA ARG A 37 22.60 3.39 5.13
C ARG A 37 21.08 3.33 4.92
N ARG A 38 20.62 3.22 3.68
CA ARG A 38 19.18 3.09 3.35
C ARG A 38 18.57 1.79 3.88
N VAL A 39 19.29 0.67 3.83
CA VAL A 39 18.84 -0.60 4.42
C VAL A 39 18.66 -0.46 5.93
N LEU A 40 19.65 0.10 6.63
CA LEU A 40 19.58 0.27 8.08
C LEU A 40 18.41 1.18 8.46
N ALA A 41 18.26 2.33 7.80
CA ALA A 41 17.14 3.25 8.01
C ALA A 41 15.77 2.59 7.76
N SER A 42 15.68 1.69 6.76
CA SER A 42 14.45 0.95 6.45
C SER A 42 14.09 -0.04 7.57
N VAL A 43 15.09 -0.71 8.16
CA VAL A 43 14.86 -1.62 9.29
C VAL A 43 14.48 -0.84 10.54
N GLU A 44 15.25 0.19 10.90
CA GLU A 44 15.04 1.03 12.09
C GLU A 44 13.68 1.73 12.09
N GLY A 45 13.21 2.18 10.92
CA GLY A 45 11.89 2.79 10.77
C GLY A 45 10.72 1.81 10.76
N SER A 46 10.98 0.50 10.78
CA SER A 46 9.95 -0.54 10.64
C SER A 46 9.39 -1.04 11.98
N ARG A 47 8.23 -1.71 11.93
CA ARG A 47 7.65 -2.43 13.08
C ARG A 47 8.51 -3.60 13.60
N TYR A 48 9.49 -4.02 12.80
CA TYR A 48 10.35 -5.15 13.09
C TYR A 48 11.56 -4.75 13.94
N TYR A 49 11.90 -3.47 14.02
CA TYR A 49 13.08 -3.02 14.75
C TYR A 49 13.02 -3.34 16.25
N ALA A 50 14.16 -3.77 16.78
CA ALA A 50 14.42 -3.93 18.20
C ALA A 50 15.62 -3.08 18.61
N THR A 51 15.48 -2.32 19.71
CA THR A 51 16.53 -1.44 20.23
C THR A 51 17.68 -2.19 20.91
N ALA A 52 17.54 -3.49 21.18
CA ALA A 52 18.54 -4.30 21.84
C ALA A 52 18.55 -5.74 21.29
N ALA A 53 19.74 -6.32 21.15
CA ALA A 53 19.93 -7.69 20.63
C ALA A 53 19.17 -8.74 21.45
N ALA A 54 19.05 -8.57 22.77
CA ALA A 54 18.32 -9.49 23.64
C ALA A 54 16.80 -9.53 23.38
N LYS A 55 16.25 -8.50 22.73
CA LYS A 55 14.82 -8.43 22.34
C LYS A 55 14.59 -8.84 20.89
N ALA A 56 15.65 -9.15 20.15
CA ALA A 56 15.58 -9.55 18.76
C ALA A 56 15.73 -11.06 18.62
N CYS A 57 14.99 -11.61 17.67
CA CYS A 57 15.13 -13.00 17.29
C CYS A 57 15.90 -13.19 15.98
N LEU A 58 16.10 -12.10 15.22
CA LEU A 58 16.93 -12.04 14.03
C LEU A 58 17.99 -10.95 14.20
N LEU A 59 19.24 -11.27 13.85
CA LEU A 59 20.35 -10.32 13.87
C LEU A 59 20.74 -10.00 12.42
N LEU A 60 20.72 -8.72 12.04
CA LEU A 60 20.94 -8.27 10.67
C LEU A 60 22.33 -7.66 10.50
N LEU A 61 23.02 -8.13 9.46
CA LEU A 61 24.26 -7.57 8.95
C LEU A 61 24.01 -7.04 7.53
N ALA A 62 24.13 -5.73 7.33
CA ALA A 62 24.10 -5.14 5.99
C ALA A 62 25.53 -4.94 5.48
N GLY A 63 25.85 -5.41 4.27
CA GLY A 63 27.15 -5.13 3.62
C GLY A 63 28.23 -6.22 3.75
N GLN A 64 29.50 -5.82 3.55
CA GLN A 64 30.63 -6.72 3.23
C GLN A 64 30.84 -7.86 4.25
N CYS A 65 30.79 -9.08 3.75
CA CYS A 65 31.30 -10.27 4.43
C CYS A 65 32.84 -10.18 4.54
N GLY A 66 33.36 -10.05 5.75
CA GLY A 66 34.80 -9.95 5.98
C GLY A 66 35.21 -9.91 7.44
N ARG A 67 34.33 -9.46 8.35
CA ARG A 67 34.53 -9.56 9.80
C ARG A 67 33.31 -10.18 10.47
N GLU A 68 33.54 -11.17 11.32
CA GLU A 68 32.49 -11.72 12.17
C GLU A 68 32.06 -10.65 13.19
N PRO A 69 30.76 -10.31 13.27
CA PRO A 69 30.28 -9.38 14.27
C PRO A 69 30.37 -9.97 15.67
N LEU A 70 30.42 -9.10 16.69
CA LEU A 70 30.21 -9.51 18.08
C LEU A 70 28.85 -10.24 18.16
N LEU A 71 28.84 -11.43 18.78
CA LEU A 71 27.67 -12.34 18.88
C LEU A 71 27.35 -13.20 17.63
N TRP A 72 28.32 -13.45 16.73
CA TRP A 72 28.08 -14.28 15.54
C TRP A 72 27.51 -15.68 15.81
N HIS A 73 27.87 -16.32 16.94
CA HIS A 73 27.36 -17.65 17.34
C HIS A 73 27.27 -18.68 16.20
N GLY A 74 28.29 -18.73 15.33
CA GLY A 74 28.32 -19.63 14.18
C GLY A 74 27.28 -19.33 13.10
N GLY A 75 26.72 -18.12 13.05
CA GLY A 75 25.74 -17.63 12.08
C GLY A 75 24.27 -17.91 12.44
N ARG A 76 23.99 -18.59 13.56
CA ARG A 76 22.61 -18.96 13.91
C ARG A 76 21.75 -17.71 14.16
N ASN A 77 20.56 -17.64 13.55
CA ASN A 77 19.65 -16.48 13.59
C ASN A 77 20.23 -15.18 13.00
N HIS A 78 21.29 -15.26 12.19
CA HIS A 78 21.82 -14.11 11.47
C HIS A 78 21.29 -14.06 10.04
N LEU A 79 21.02 -12.85 9.57
CA LEU A 79 20.72 -12.53 8.17
C LEU A 79 21.79 -11.58 7.63
N VAL A 80 22.47 -12.00 6.58
CA VAL A 80 23.34 -11.13 5.79
C VAL A 80 22.56 -10.62 4.60
N ILE A 81 22.42 -9.29 4.48
CA ILE A 81 21.71 -8.66 3.36
C ILE A 81 22.69 -7.93 2.43
N SER A 82 22.69 -8.32 1.16
CA SER A 82 23.47 -7.69 0.08
C SER A 82 22.58 -7.37 -1.10
N LEU A 83 22.38 -6.07 -1.35
CA LEU A 83 21.59 -5.55 -2.47
C LEU A 83 22.44 -5.26 -3.73
N HIS A 84 23.74 -5.57 -3.70
CA HIS A 84 24.69 -5.32 -4.79
C HIS A 84 25.41 -6.60 -5.23
N ALA A 85 25.94 -6.57 -6.46
CA ALA A 85 26.58 -7.68 -7.14
C ALA A 85 27.95 -8.11 -6.58
N ALA A 86 28.38 -7.62 -5.41
CA ALA A 86 29.59 -8.10 -4.73
C ALA A 86 29.22 -9.34 -3.92
N PRO A 87 29.51 -10.56 -4.40
CA PRO A 87 29.19 -11.78 -3.67
C PRO A 87 30.05 -11.80 -2.41
N CYS A 88 29.50 -12.26 -1.30
CA CYS A 88 30.33 -12.63 -0.16
C CYS A 88 31.35 -13.68 -0.61
N PRO A 89 32.67 -13.47 -0.43
CA PRO A 89 33.65 -14.47 -0.79
C PRO A 89 33.29 -15.79 -0.12
N ARG A 90 33.19 -16.89 -0.88
CA ARG A 90 32.84 -18.23 -0.35
C ARG A 90 33.84 -18.74 0.71
N THR A 91 34.95 -18.04 0.91
CA THR A 91 35.93 -18.26 1.98
C THR A 91 35.45 -17.75 3.34
N PHE A 92 34.42 -16.89 3.39
CA PHE A 92 33.74 -16.52 4.62
C PHE A 92 32.80 -17.67 5.01
N GLN A 93 33.14 -18.39 6.08
CA GLN A 93 32.27 -19.45 6.61
C GLN A 93 31.03 -18.80 7.23
N LEU A 94 30.01 -18.56 6.41
CA LEU A 94 28.70 -18.04 6.85
C LEU A 94 28.02 -18.96 7.88
N GLY A 95 28.54 -20.16 8.11
CA GLY A 95 28.05 -21.11 9.10
C GLY A 95 26.55 -21.38 8.89
N GLN A 96 25.76 -21.04 9.90
CA GLN A 96 24.31 -21.18 9.93
C GLN A 96 23.55 -19.92 9.51
N ALA A 97 24.23 -18.88 9.00
CA ALA A 97 23.58 -17.63 8.62
C ALA A 97 22.76 -17.77 7.34
N MET A 98 21.62 -17.08 7.32
CA MET A 98 20.81 -16.87 6.12
C MET A 98 21.43 -15.75 5.28
N VAL A 99 21.30 -15.88 3.97
CA VAL A 99 21.74 -14.86 3.01
C VAL A 99 20.53 -14.34 2.26
N ALA A 100 20.42 -13.01 2.20
CA ALA A 100 19.56 -12.33 1.26
C ALA A 100 20.44 -11.60 0.24
N GLU A 101 20.58 -12.18 -0.95
CA GLU A 101 21.53 -11.71 -1.97
C GLU A 101 20.85 -11.35 -3.29
N ALA A 102 21.43 -10.38 -3.98
CA ALA A 102 20.98 -9.95 -5.30
C ALA A 102 21.37 -10.96 -6.38
N SER A 103 20.37 -11.40 -7.16
CA SER A 103 20.54 -12.30 -8.31
C SER A 103 21.30 -13.62 -8.04
N PRO A 104 20.85 -14.43 -7.05
CA PRO A 104 21.47 -15.72 -6.78
C PRO A 104 21.27 -16.70 -7.94
N THR A 105 22.19 -17.64 -8.07
CA THR A 105 22.02 -18.81 -8.95
C THR A 105 21.47 -19.99 -8.17
N VAL A 106 20.74 -20.88 -8.83
CA VAL A 106 20.21 -22.12 -8.22
C VAL A 106 21.31 -22.96 -7.53
N ASP A 107 22.56 -22.87 -8.00
CA ASP A 107 23.70 -23.60 -7.42
C ASP A 107 24.18 -23.05 -6.06
N THR A 108 23.88 -21.78 -5.74
CA THR A 108 24.30 -21.12 -4.49
C THR A 108 23.16 -20.86 -3.53
N PHE A 109 21.95 -20.73 -4.06
CA PHE A 109 20.74 -20.44 -3.30
C PHE A 109 20.28 -21.65 -2.49
N ARG A 110 19.92 -21.46 -1.21
CA ARG A 110 19.27 -22.50 -0.38
C ARG A 110 17.76 -22.22 -0.32
N PRO A 111 16.91 -22.96 -1.08
CA PRO A 111 15.47 -22.71 -1.13
C PRO A 111 14.82 -22.83 0.25
N GLY A 112 13.92 -21.90 0.57
CA GLY A 112 13.23 -21.85 1.87
C GLY A 112 14.11 -21.46 3.06
N PHE A 113 15.39 -21.14 2.83
CA PHE A 113 16.32 -20.65 3.86
C PHE A 113 16.90 -19.29 3.49
N ASP A 114 17.49 -19.15 2.30
CA ASP A 114 17.95 -17.87 1.76
C ASP A 114 16.77 -17.08 1.15
N VAL A 115 17.01 -15.79 0.84
CA VAL A 115 16.03 -14.92 0.18
C VAL A 115 16.64 -14.30 -1.07
N ALA A 116 16.05 -14.57 -2.23
CA ALA A 116 16.51 -13.96 -3.48
C ALA A 116 16.06 -12.50 -3.57
N LEU A 117 17.00 -11.58 -3.80
CA LEU A 117 16.76 -10.14 -3.89
C LEU A 117 16.96 -9.60 -5.31
N PRO A 118 16.31 -8.48 -5.66
CA PRO A 118 16.63 -7.78 -6.90
C PRO A 118 17.99 -7.09 -6.81
N LEU A 119 18.67 -6.92 -7.95
CA LEU A 119 19.82 -6.03 -8.05
C LEU A 119 19.32 -4.58 -8.14
N LEU A 120 19.64 -3.75 -7.15
CA LEU A 120 19.20 -2.36 -7.11
C LEU A 120 20.28 -1.41 -7.67
N PRO A 121 19.91 -0.36 -8.42
CA PRO A 121 20.85 0.68 -8.79
C PRO A 121 21.25 1.51 -7.56
N GLU A 122 22.45 2.08 -7.55
CA GLU A 122 22.93 2.90 -6.41
C GLU A 122 22.02 4.09 -6.10
N ALA A 123 21.40 4.67 -7.14
CA ALA A 123 20.47 5.79 -7.03
C ALA A 123 19.03 5.37 -6.63
N HIS A 124 18.77 4.11 -6.29
CA HIS A 124 17.42 3.64 -5.96
C HIS A 124 16.88 4.32 -4.69
N PRO A 125 15.68 4.93 -4.71
CA PRO A 125 15.21 5.77 -3.61
C PRO A 125 14.90 4.97 -2.35
N LEU A 126 15.07 5.60 -1.18
CA LEU A 126 14.70 5.02 0.12
C LEU A 126 13.18 4.82 0.24
N ARG A 127 12.41 5.88 -0.04
CA ARG A 127 10.93 5.95 -0.03
C ARG A 127 10.43 6.67 -1.28
N GLY A 128 9.13 6.56 -1.58
CA GLY A 128 8.52 7.35 -2.65
C GLY A 128 9.05 6.98 -4.05
N GLY A 129 9.29 5.70 -4.28
CA GLY A 129 9.75 5.19 -5.57
C GLY A 129 8.96 5.72 -6.76
N ALA A 130 9.64 5.94 -7.88
CA ALA A 130 8.99 6.38 -9.11
C ALA A 130 7.81 5.44 -9.47
N PRO A 131 6.64 5.98 -9.83
CA PRO A 131 5.49 5.16 -10.17
C PRO A 131 5.81 4.29 -11.39
N GLY A 132 5.06 3.20 -11.52
CA GLY A 132 5.07 2.43 -12.75
C GLY A 132 4.63 3.31 -13.94
N ARG A 133 5.20 3.05 -15.12
CA ARG A 133 4.94 3.86 -16.32
C ARG A 133 3.62 3.53 -17.02
N LEU A 134 2.95 2.45 -16.63
CA LEU A 134 1.65 2.07 -17.16
C LEU A 134 0.56 2.86 -16.42
N ARG A 135 0.25 4.04 -16.92
CA ARG A 135 -0.75 4.94 -16.29
C ARG A 135 -2.21 4.57 -16.61
N GLN A 136 -2.43 3.72 -17.61
CA GLN A 136 -3.76 3.29 -18.03
C GLN A 136 -3.90 1.78 -17.84
N TYR A 137 -5.02 1.35 -17.28
CA TYR A 137 -5.35 -0.07 -17.10
C TYR A 137 -5.36 -0.85 -18.42
N SER A 138 -5.60 -0.18 -19.55
CA SER A 138 -5.48 -0.74 -20.90
C SER A 138 -4.48 0.10 -21.70
N PRO A 139 -3.17 -0.19 -21.63
CA PRO A 139 -2.16 0.54 -22.38
C PRO A 139 -2.37 0.37 -23.88
N GLN A 140 -2.05 1.41 -24.65
CA GLN A 140 -2.01 1.28 -26.11
C GLN A 140 -0.97 0.22 -26.54
N PRO A 141 -1.20 -0.46 -27.68
CA PRO A 141 -0.18 -1.28 -28.31
C PRO A 141 1.09 -0.46 -28.47
N ARG A 142 2.23 -1.01 -28.04
CA ARG A 142 3.50 -0.32 -28.15
C ARG A 142 4.08 -0.50 -29.54
N GLU A 143 4.78 0.52 -30.04
CA GLU A 143 5.36 0.53 -31.39
C GLU A 143 6.40 -0.58 -31.58
N ALA A 144 7.18 -0.89 -30.53
CA ALA A 144 8.12 -2.01 -30.53
C ALA A 144 7.55 -3.26 -29.85
N LEU A 145 7.65 -4.40 -30.53
CA LEU A 145 7.29 -5.70 -29.95
C LEU A 145 8.32 -6.16 -28.91
N LEU A 146 9.61 -6.02 -29.23
CA LEU A 146 10.73 -6.62 -28.50
C LEU A 146 11.85 -5.60 -28.30
N ALA A 147 12.43 -5.53 -27.09
CA ALA A 147 13.65 -4.77 -26.80
C ALA A 147 14.75 -5.70 -26.28
N TRP A 148 15.98 -5.50 -26.73
CA TRP A 148 17.15 -6.27 -26.30
C TRP A 148 17.94 -5.56 -25.21
N ALA A 149 18.23 -6.27 -24.12
CA ALA A 149 19.10 -5.82 -23.04
C ALA A 149 20.57 -6.22 -23.27
N GLY A 150 21.25 -5.62 -24.27
CA GLY A 150 22.67 -5.84 -24.56
C GLY A 150 23.57 -4.75 -24.00
N GLU A 151 24.82 -5.10 -23.64
CA GLU A 151 25.90 -4.15 -23.38
C GLU A 151 26.67 -3.87 -24.68
N SER A 152 26.81 -2.61 -25.06
CA SER A 152 27.87 -2.17 -25.98
C SER A 152 29.10 -1.84 -25.13
N GLY A 153 30.05 -2.78 -25.04
CA GLY A 153 31.33 -2.61 -24.36
C GLY A 153 32.46 -3.16 -25.24
N GLY A 154 33.44 -2.31 -25.55
CA GLY A 154 34.40 -2.48 -26.66
C GLY A 154 35.25 -3.76 -26.64
N GLY A 155 35.40 -4.35 -27.83
CA GLY A 155 36.37 -5.41 -28.10
C GLY A 155 37.74 -4.89 -28.60
N PRO A 156 38.80 -5.72 -28.54
CA PRO A 156 40.09 -5.44 -29.18
C PRO A 156 39.97 -5.44 -30.73
N PRO A 157 40.97 -4.94 -31.48
CA PRO A 157 40.78 -4.52 -32.85
C PRO A 157 40.53 -5.68 -33.82
N ALA A 158 39.69 -5.38 -34.81
CA ALA A 158 39.49 -6.02 -36.11
C ALA A 158 40.20 -7.37 -36.33
N GLY A 159 39.40 -8.44 -36.35
CA GLY A 159 39.81 -9.75 -36.82
C GLY A 159 38.64 -10.72 -36.86
N THR A 160 37.96 -10.77 -38.01
CA THR A 160 37.14 -11.89 -38.55
C THR A 160 35.88 -12.35 -37.77
N ASP A 161 34.74 -12.18 -38.43
CA ASP A 161 33.50 -12.97 -38.35
C ASP A 161 32.95 -13.38 -36.97
N SER A 162 32.12 -12.50 -36.40
CA SER A 162 31.00 -12.95 -35.57
C SER A 162 29.87 -11.93 -35.67
N SER A 163 28.85 -12.27 -36.45
CA SER A 163 27.65 -11.48 -36.66
C SER A 163 26.89 -11.25 -35.35
N ALA A 164 26.63 -9.97 -35.11
CA ALA A 164 25.67 -9.49 -34.13
C ALA A 164 24.25 -10.04 -34.43
N CYS A 165 23.51 -10.35 -33.36
CA CYS A 165 22.07 -10.64 -33.32
C CYS A 165 21.56 -11.84 -34.18
N PRO A 166 21.34 -13.02 -33.57
CA PRO A 166 20.66 -14.16 -34.20
C PRO A 166 19.15 -13.94 -34.47
N TRP A 167 18.58 -12.81 -34.01
CA TRP A 167 17.15 -12.52 -34.02
C TRP A 167 16.81 -11.64 -35.22
N HIS A 168 16.40 -12.25 -36.33
CA HIS A 168 16.25 -11.64 -37.66
C HIS A 168 15.02 -10.72 -37.83
N GLY A 169 14.57 -10.02 -36.78
CA GLY A 169 13.46 -9.07 -36.83
C GLY A 169 13.89 -7.76 -36.18
N ARG A 170 13.72 -6.63 -36.89
CA ARG A 170 14.05 -5.24 -36.51
C ARG A 170 14.24 -5.03 -35.00
N CYS A 171 15.45 -5.33 -34.51
CA CYS A 171 15.95 -4.76 -33.27
C CYS A 171 16.47 -3.38 -33.66
N GLU A 172 15.89 -2.31 -33.12
CA GLU A 172 16.59 -1.02 -33.14
C GLU A 172 17.89 -1.22 -32.35
N GLN A 173 18.99 -1.34 -33.08
CA GLN A 173 20.32 -1.09 -32.57
C GLN A 173 20.50 0.42 -32.67
N ASP A 174 20.79 1.08 -31.55
CA ASP A 174 21.12 2.50 -31.57
C ASP A 174 22.22 2.76 -32.59
N ALA A 175 21.91 3.62 -33.56
CA ALA A 175 22.86 4.13 -34.52
C ALA A 175 23.67 5.25 -33.85
N GLY A 176 24.99 5.12 -33.86
CA GLY A 176 25.91 6.23 -33.62
C GLY A 176 26.60 6.19 -32.26
N ALA A 177 27.92 6.13 -32.31
CA ALA A 177 28.80 6.36 -31.18
C ALA A 177 28.70 7.83 -30.70
N GLU A 178 27.71 8.13 -29.87
CA GLU A 178 27.76 9.26 -28.96
C GLU A 178 27.62 8.74 -27.53
N GLN A 179 28.37 9.36 -26.63
CA GLN A 179 28.64 8.90 -25.26
C GLN A 179 27.32 8.71 -24.49
N THR A 180 26.89 7.46 -24.32
CA THR A 180 25.67 7.09 -23.57
C THR A 180 25.80 7.49 -22.09
N HIS A 181 24.95 8.41 -21.66
CA HIS A 181 24.79 8.78 -20.26
C HIS A 181 24.04 7.67 -19.48
N PRO A 182 24.24 7.54 -18.15
CA PRO A 182 23.51 6.59 -17.31
C PRO A 182 22.06 7.07 -17.10
N GLY A 183 21.23 6.95 -18.13
CA GLY A 183 19.86 7.44 -18.15
C GLY A 183 18.98 6.90 -19.28
N ASP A 184 19.52 6.12 -20.21
CA ASP A 184 18.77 5.69 -21.39
C ASP A 184 17.64 4.72 -21.02
N THR A 185 16.46 5.31 -21.06
CA THR A 185 15.15 4.71 -20.93
C THR A 185 15.06 3.44 -21.76
N LEU A 186 14.80 2.27 -21.14
CA LEU A 186 14.42 1.09 -21.92
C LEU A 186 13.29 1.51 -22.90
N PRO A 187 13.42 1.19 -24.20
CA PRO A 187 12.46 1.63 -25.20
C PRO A 187 11.06 1.16 -24.84
N SER A 188 10.06 1.83 -25.40
CA SER A 188 8.64 1.50 -25.30
C SER A 188 8.34 0.17 -25.99
N ALA A 189 8.89 -0.94 -25.50
CA ALA A 189 8.61 -2.28 -25.99
C ALA A 189 7.55 -3.00 -25.15
N THR A 190 6.91 -4.00 -25.76
CA THR A 190 5.98 -4.92 -25.08
C THR A 190 6.73 -5.99 -24.30
N PHE A 191 7.74 -6.61 -24.91
CA PHE A 191 8.60 -7.64 -24.31
C PHE A 191 10.05 -7.16 -24.21
N CYS A 192 10.71 -7.48 -23.10
CA CYS A 192 12.09 -7.08 -22.83
C CYS A 192 12.94 -8.33 -22.61
N LEU A 193 13.81 -8.65 -23.56
CA LEU A 193 14.73 -9.78 -23.46
C LEU A 193 15.83 -9.47 -22.47
N ILE A 194 16.03 -10.35 -21.50
CA ILE A 194 17.02 -10.22 -20.44
C ILE A 194 17.91 -11.47 -20.47
N PRO A 195 19.20 -11.34 -20.82
CA PRO A 195 20.12 -12.48 -20.97
C PRO A 195 20.48 -13.19 -19.65
N GLY A 196 19.96 -12.71 -18.50
CA GLY A 196 19.99 -13.41 -17.21
C GLY A 196 21.39 -13.75 -16.67
N ARG A 197 22.44 -13.08 -17.17
CA ARG A 197 23.77 -12.99 -16.57
C ARG A 197 23.88 -11.72 -15.73
N ARG A 198 24.81 -11.70 -14.77
CA ARG A 198 24.94 -10.67 -13.72
C ARG A 198 24.91 -9.19 -14.16
N PRO A 199 25.33 -8.75 -15.38
CA PRO A 199 25.08 -7.36 -15.80
C PRO A 199 23.64 -7.09 -16.27
N GLY A 200 22.90 -8.12 -16.74
CA GLY A 200 21.51 -7.98 -17.23
C GLY A 200 20.45 -7.84 -16.13
N ALA A 201 20.77 -8.20 -14.88
CA ALA A 201 19.82 -8.14 -13.76
C ALA A 201 19.40 -6.69 -13.41
N GLY A 202 20.23 -5.69 -13.68
CA GLY A 202 19.88 -4.27 -13.48
C GLY A 202 18.75 -3.79 -14.38
N ARG A 203 18.59 -4.39 -15.58
CA ARG A 203 17.52 -4.07 -16.53
C ARG A 203 16.20 -4.75 -16.20
N PHE A 204 16.19 -5.76 -15.33
CA PHE A 204 14.97 -6.43 -14.88
C PHE A 204 14.02 -5.48 -14.15
N LEU A 205 14.54 -4.71 -13.19
CA LEU A 205 13.72 -3.71 -12.48
C LEU A 205 13.22 -2.60 -13.41
N GLN A 206 14.04 -2.18 -14.37
CA GLN A 206 13.65 -1.20 -15.37
C GLN A 206 12.51 -1.71 -16.26
N ALA A 207 12.55 -3.00 -16.66
CA ALA A 207 11.46 -3.63 -17.41
C ALA A 207 10.15 -3.63 -16.59
N LEU A 208 10.22 -4.03 -15.31
CA LEU A 208 9.06 -4.00 -14.42
C LEU A 208 8.49 -2.59 -14.25
N GLN A 209 9.34 -1.59 -14.01
CA GLN A 209 8.94 -0.19 -13.89
C GLN A 209 8.29 0.32 -15.18
N ALA A 210 8.85 -0.04 -16.34
CA ALA A 210 8.35 0.38 -17.64
C ALA A 210 7.05 -0.32 -18.07
N GLY A 211 6.65 -1.39 -17.37
CA GLY A 211 5.51 -2.22 -17.75
C GLY A 211 5.79 -3.03 -19.01
N CYS A 212 7.06 -3.39 -19.20
CA CYS A 212 7.55 -4.28 -20.24
C CYS A 212 7.64 -5.70 -19.67
N ILE A 213 7.16 -6.70 -20.40
CA ILE A 213 7.16 -8.09 -19.94
C ILE A 213 8.59 -8.64 -20.03
N PRO A 214 9.26 -8.96 -18.91
CA PRO A 214 10.59 -9.55 -18.94
C PRO A 214 10.54 -10.97 -19.54
N VAL A 215 11.38 -11.18 -20.57
CA VAL A 215 11.63 -12.49 -21.18
C VAL A 215 13.05 -12.91 -20.77
N LEU A 216 13.13 -13.86 -19.88
CA LEU A 216 14.33 -14.28 -19.18
C LEU A 216 14.98 -15.45 -19.91
N LEU A 217 16.21 -15.27 -20.39
CA LEU A 217 16.95 -16.28 -21.15
C LEU A 217 17.88 -17.17 -20.29
N SER A 218 17.88 -16.97 -18.96
CA SER A 218 18.70 -17.76 -18.02
C SER A 218 17.81 -18.56 -17.07
N PRO A 219 17.62 -19.87 -17.30
CA PRO A 219 16.76 -20.71 -16.44
C PRO A 219 17.37 -20.98 -15.06
N ARG A 220 18.65 -20.63 -14.82
CA ARG A 220 19.34 -20.87 -13.54
C ARG A 220 19.38 -19.66 -12.62
N TRP A 221 18.72 -18.57 -13.01
CA TRP A 221 18.57 -17.39 -12.16
C TRP A 221 17.37 -17.57 -11.23
N GLU A 222 17.61 -17.50 -9.92
CA GLU A 222 16.55 -17.46 -8.93
C GLU A 222 15.97 -16.03 -8.84
N LEU A 223 14.69 -15.88 -9.20
CA LEU A 223 14.06 -14.58 -9.27
C LEU A 223 13.78 -13.99 -7.88
N PRO A 224 13.74 -12.64 -7.75
CA PRO A 224 13.50 -12.00 -6.47
C PRO A 224 12.20 -12.48 -5.82
N PHE A 225 12.28 -12.89 -4.55
CA PHE A 225 11.14 -13.37 -3.76
C PHE A 225 10.32 -14.49 -4.44
N SER A 226 10.94 -15.34 -5.25
CA SER A 226 10.31 -16.45 -5.97
C SER A 226 9.49 -17.41 -5.09
N GLU A 227 9.80 -17.48 -3.79
CA GLU A 227 9.05 -18.31 -2.84
C GLU A 227 7.63 -17.80 -2.58
N VAL A 228 7.36 -16.50 -2.79
CA VAL A 228 6.05 -15.88 -2.56
C VAL A 228 5.47 -15.20 -3.80
N ILE A 229 6.31 -14.76 -4.74
CA ILE A 229 5.88 -14.14 -6.00
C ILE A 229 5.76 -15.22 -7.08
N ASP A 230 4.56 -15.31 -7.65
CA ASP A 230 4.27 -16.14 -8.82
C ASP A 230 4.72 -15.43 -10.10
N TRP A 231 5.99 -15.62 -10.46
CA TRP A 231 6.58 -15.01 -11.64
C TRP A 231 5.95 -15.48 -12.95
N THR A 232 5.20 -16.57 -12.98
CA THR A 232 4.47 -17.01 -14.18
C THR A 232 3.38 -16.02 -14.59
N LYS A 233 2.98 -15.11 -13.69
CA LYS A 233 2.02 -14.03 -13.95
C LYS A 233 2.66 -12.72 -14.40
N ALA A 234 3.99 -12.60 -14.41
CA ALA A 234 4.66 -11.34 -14.71
C ALA A 234 5.86 -11.47 -15.65
N ALA A 235 6.43 -12.66 -15.81
CA ALA A 235 7.63 -12.93 -16.59
C ALA A 235 7.47 -14.17 -17.46
N ILE A 236 8.28 -14.25 -18.51
CA ILE A 236 8.38 -15.41 -19.40
C ILE A 236 9.79 -15.94 -19.25
N VAL A 237 9.93 -17.22 -18.89
CA VAL A 237 11.24 -17.90 -18.85
C VAL A 237 11.37 -18.69 -20.14
N ALA A 238 12.49 -18.48 -20.83
CA ALA A 238 12.76 -19.08 -22.14
C ALA A 238 14.19 -19.64 -22.18
N ASP A 239 14.39 -20.67 -23.00
CA ASP A 239 15.72 -21.20 -23.28
C ASP A 239 16.40 -20.32 -24.34
N GLU A 240 17.58 -19.79 -24.02
CA GLU A 240 18.42 -19.01 -24.94
C GLU A 240 18.72 -19.76 -26.25
N ARG A 241 18.67 -21.10 -26.24
CA ARG A 241 18.94 -21.96 -27.40
C ARG A 241 17.82 -21.99 -28.44
N LEU A 242 16.63 -21.48 -28.12
CA LEU A 242 15.44 -21.57 -28.99
C LEU A 242 14.91 -20.18 -29.42
N PRO A 243 15.74 -19.31 -30.03
CA PRO A 243 15.36 -17.92 -30.26
C PRO A 243 14.17 -17.76 -31.20
N LEU A 244 14.13 -18.50 -32.31
CA LEU A 244 13.05 -18.39 -33.29
C LEU A 244 11.70 -18.85 -32.72
N GLN A 245 11.69 -19.91 -31.91
CA GLN A 245 10.48 -20.41 -31.26
C GLN A 245 9.97 -19.42 -30.21
N VAL A 246 10.88 -18.82 -29.44
CA VAL A 246 10.53 -17.78 -28.47
C VAL A 246 9.90 -16.60 -29.18
N LEU A 247 10.50 -16.10 -30.26
CA LEU A 247 9.94 -14.96 -31.00
C LEU A 247 8.54 -15.26 -31.55
N ALA A 248 8.33 -16.42 -32.17
CA ALA A 248 7.03 -16.84 -32.67
C ALA A 248 5.98 -16.94 -31.54
N ALA A 249 6.35 -17.52 -30.39
CA ALA A 249 5.46 -17.63 -29.24
C ALA A 249 5.09 -16.26 -28.64
N LEU A 250 6.00 -15.28 -28.68
CA LEU A 250 5.73 -13.91 -28.24
C LEU A 250 4.79 -13.16 -29.20
N GLN A 251 4.92 -13.39 -30.51
CA GLN A 251 4.06 -12.79 -31.54
C GLN A 251 2.63 -13.31 -31.49
N GLU A 252 2.44 -14.61 -31.25
CA GLU A 252 1.13 -15.26 -31.17
C GLU A 252 0.43 -15.09 -29.81
N MET A 253 1.02 -14.35 -28.87
CA MET A 253 0.47 -14.21 -27.52
C MET A 253 -0.84 -13.40 -27.53
N PRO A 254 -1.95 -13.93 -26.95
CA PRO A 254 -3.21 -13.20 -26.92
C PRO A 254 -3.09 -11.83 -26.22
N PRO A 255 -3.69 -10.75 -26.75
CA PRO A 255 -3.62 -9.42 -26.15
C PRO A 255 -4.06 -9.36 -24.68
N ALA A 256 -5.08 -10.15 -24.30
CA ALA A 256 -5.54 -10.25 -22.92
C ALA A 256 -4.47 -10.81 -21.98
N ARG A 257 -3.66 -11.77 -22.44
CA ARG A 257 -2.55 -12.34 -21.68
C ARG A 257 -1.41 -11.33 -21.55
N VAL A 258 -1.05 -10.64 -22.65
CA VAL A 258 -0.07 -9.55 -22.64
C VAL A 258 -0.48 -8.48 -21.63
N LEU A 259 -1.75 -8.07 -21.66
CA LEU A 259 -2.29 -7.07 -20.73
C LEU A 259 -2.16 -7.51 -19.28
N ALA A 260 -2.57 -8.75 -18.97
CA ALA A 260 -2.50 -9.29 -17.62
C ALA A 260 -1.05 -9.35 -17.10
N LEU A 261 -0.10 -9.80 -17.92
CA LEU A 261 1.32 -9.82 -17.57
C LEU A 261 1.84 -8.41 -17.27
N ARG A 262 1.51 -7.43 -18.12
CA ARG A 262 1.93 -6.03 -17.95
C ARG A 262 1.34 -5.40 -16.70
N GLN A 263 0.05 -5.60 -16.42
CA GLN A 263 -0.58 -5.13 -15.18
C GLN A 263 0.10 -5.75 -13.96
N GLN A 264 0.43 -7.04 -14.01
CA GLN A 264 1.13 -7.71 -12.91
C GLN A 264 2.54 -7.13 -12.70
N THR A 265 3.31 -6.84 -13.76
CA THR A 265 4.64 -6.21 -13.59
C THR A 265 4.56 -4.88 -12.83
N GLN A 266 3.52 -4.09 -13.09
CA GLN A 266 3.30 -2.78 -12.47
C GLN A 266 2.85 -2.89 -11.03
N PHE A 267 1.97 -3.86 -10.75
CA PHE A 267 1.61 -4.23 -9.40
C PHE A 267 2.86 -4.64 -8.60
N LEU A 268 3.67 -5.57 -9.11
CA LEU A 268 4.87 -6.05 -8.41
C LEU A 268 5.90 -4.93 -8.19
N TRP A 269 6.14 -4.09 -9.21
CA TRP A 269 6.98 -2.90 -9.07
C TRP A 269 6.49 -1.99 -7.95
N GLY A 270 5.20 -1.63 -7.99
CA GLY A 270 4.58 -0.75 -7.01
C GLY A 270 4.48 -1.36 -5.62
N ALA A 271 4.30 -2.67 -5.48
CA ALA A 271 4.12 -3.33 -4.19
C ALA A 271 5.46 -3.62 -3.48
N TYR A 272 6.50 -4.05 -4.22
CA TYR A 272 7.69 -4.65 -3.61
C TYR A 272 9.03 -4.03 -4.04
N PHE A 273 9.11 -3.40 -5.22
CA PHE A 273 10.42 -3.06 -5.81
C PHE A 273 10.70 -1.56 -5.95
N SER A 274 9.68 -0.69 -5.85
CA SER A 274 9.85 0.73 -6.16
C SER A 274 10.83 1.49 -5.25
N SER A 275 11.17 0.97 -4.07
CA SER A 275 12.12 1.60 -3.14
C SER A 275 12.91 0.59 -2.33
N VAL A 276 14.04 1.00 -1.76
CA VAL A 276 14.87 0.16 -0.86
C VAL A 276 14.03 -0.32 0.33
N GLU A 277 13.21 0.55 0.91
CA GLU A 277 12.34 0.21 2.03
C GLU A 277 11.39 -0.95 1.68
N LYS A 278 10.77 -0.95 0.50
CA LYS A 278 9.88 -2.04 0.10
C LYS A 278 10.62 -3.36 -0.05
N VAL A 279 11.80 -3.38 -0.64
CA VAL A 279 12.61 -4.61 -0.79
C VAL A 279 12.99 -5.17 0.59
N VAL A 280 13.42 -4.31 1.52
CA VAL A 280 13.77 -4.70 2.89
C VAL A 280 12.54 -5.21 3.65
N LEU A 281 11.42 -4.47 3.63
CA LEU A 281 10.18 -4.88 4.31
C LEU A 281 9.61 -6.18 3.73
N THR A 282 9.73 -6.39 2.41
CA THR A 282 9.32 -7.64 1.73
C THR A 282 10.15 -8.80 2.25
N THR A 283 11.47 -8.62 2.36
CA THR A 283 12.38 -9.63 2.94
C THR A 283 11.97 -10.00 4.37
N LEU A 284 11.66 -9.01 5.21
CA LEU A 284 11.25 -9.25 6.59
C LEU A 284 9.86 -9.91 6.69
N GLU A 285 8.92 -9.55 5.82
CA GLU A 285 7.60 -10.17 5.78
C GLU A 285 7.65 -11.63 5.30
N VAL A 286 8.54 -11.94 4.35
CA VAL A 286 8.84 -13.32 3.94
C VAL A 286 9.34 -14.13 5.14
N LEU A 287 10.35 -13.64 5.86
CA LEU A 287 10.89 -14.33 7.04
C LEU A 287 9.87 -14.49 8.16
N ARG A 288 9.04 -13.47 8.38
CA ARG A 288 7.91 -13.54 9.33
C ARG A 288 6.90 -14.61 8.92
N SER A 289 6.60 -14.73 7.62
CA SER A 289 5.67 -15.73 7.09
C SER A 289 6.14 -17.15 7.41
N ARG A 290 7.46 -17.40 7.33
CA ARG A 290 8.06 -18.68 7.70
C ARG A 290 7.93 -19.02 9.19
N LEU A 291 7.96 -18.00 10.07
CA LEU A 291 7.77 -18.20 11.52
C LEU A 291 6.35 -18.62 11.91
N ALA A 292 5.36 -18.12 11.18
CA ALA A 292 3.95 -18.40 11.46
C ALA A 292 3.50 -19.80 11.00
N GLY A 293 4.37 -20.56 10.32
CA GLY A 293 4.05 -21.87 9.76
C GLY A 293 3.20 -21.80 8.49
N ALA A 294 3.19 -22.85 7.66
CA ALA A 294 2.33 -22.89 6.47
C ALA A 294 0.88 -23.26 6.85
N PRO A 295 -0.15 -22.63 6.26
CA PRO A 295 -0.11 -21.60 5.23
C PRO A 295 -0.43 -20.22 5.84
N ALA A 296 0.47 -19.65 6.65
CA ALA A 296 0.19 -18.37 7.32
C ALA A 296 -0.05 -17.19 6.36
N HIS A 297 0.32 -17.32 5.08
CA HIS A 297 -0.02 -16.33 4.05
C HIS A 297 -0.52 -17.04 2.78
N PRO A 298 -1.80 -16.87 2.41
CA PRO A 298 -2.27 -17.28 1.10
C PRO A 298 -1.44 -16.60 0.01
N TRP A 299 -0.97 -17.37 -0.96
CA TRP A 299 -0.21 -16.88 -2.13
C TRP A 299 -0.91 -15.71 -2.85
N GLN A 300 -2.24 -15.63 -2.74
CA GLN A 300 -3.07 -14.56 -3.25
C GLN A 300 -2.72 -13.19 -2.66
N LEU A 301 -2.39 -13.10 -1.36
CA LEU A 301 -2.04 -11.82 -0.71
C LEU A 301 -0.75 -11.22 -1.30
N TRP A 302 0.19 -12.08 -1.70
CA TRP A 302 1.45 -11.67 -2.34
C TRP A 302 1.25 -11.27 -3.80
N ASN A 303 0.31 -11.90 -4.49
CA ASN A 303 0.18 -11.81 -5.93
C ASN A 303 -1.06 -11.02 -6.40
N SER A 304 -1.76 -10.33 -5.50
CA SER A 304 -2.90 -9.48 -5.81
C SER A 304 -2.84 -8.15 -5.04
N PRO A 305 -3.32 -7.04 -5.64
CA PRO A 305 -3.39 -5.74 -4.96
C PRO A 305 -4.14 -5.85 -3.61
N PRO A 306 -3.70 -5.12 -2.57
CA PRO A 306 -2.60 -4.14 -2.54
C PRO A 306 -1.20 -4.76 -2.31
N GLY A 307 -1.10 -6.08 -2.16
CA GLY A 307 0.13 -6.80 -1.83
C GLY A 307 0.30 -7.07 -0.33
N ALA A 308 1.18 -8.01 0.01
CA ALA A 308 1.31 -8.56 1.37
C ALA A 308 1.84 -7.54 2.40
N LEU A 309 2.58 -6.51 1.96
CA LEU A 309 3.03 -5.44 2.85
C LEU A 309 1.87 -4.62 3.42
N LEU A 310 0.74 -4.57 2.69
CA LEU A 310 -0.46 -3.82 3.03
C LEU A 310 -1.66 -4.70 3.39
N ALA A 311 -1.57 -6.02 3.21
CA ALA A 311 -2.52 -7.02 3.71
C ALA A 311 -1.92 -7.76 4.92
N LEU A 312 -2.00 -7.10 6.09
CA LEU A 312 -1.31 -7.52 7.30
C LEU A 312 -1.89 -8.82 7.86
N SER A 313 -1.07 -9.86 7.94
CA SER A 313 -1.42 -11.13 8.58
C SER A 313 -1.69 -11.04 10.09
N THR A 314 -1.33 -9.93 10.75
CA THR A 314 -1.77 -9.66 12.14
C THR A 314 -3.27 -9.41 12.24
N PHE A 315 -3.92 -9.01 11.14
CA PHE A 315 -5.37 -8.78 11.11
C PHE A 315 -6.12 -10.07 10.79
N SER A 316 -5.78 -10.71 9.68
CA SER A 316 -6.32 -12.00 9.28
C SER A 316 -5.40 -12.67 8.25
N THR A 317 -5.47 -14.01 8.19
CA THR A 317 -4.86 -14.81 7.14
C THR A 317 -5.84 -15.16 6.02
N ARG A 318 -7.13 -14.85 6.17
CA ARG A 318 -8.17 -15.19 5.19
C ARG A 318 -8.43 -13.99 4.27
N PRO A 319 -8.35 -14.15 2.93
CA PRO A 319 -8.55 -13.02 2.02
C PRO A 319 -9.96 -12.40 2.12
N GLN A 320 -10.99 -13.18 2.45
CA GLN A 320 -12.38 -12.70 2.60
C GLN A 320 -12.57 -11.67 3.71
N ASP A 321 -11.66 -11.59 4.68
CA ASP A 321 -11.74 -10.62 5.78
C ASP A 321 -11.20 -9.24 5.36
N PHE A 322 -10.53 -9.14 4.20
CA PHE A 322 -10.00 -7.88 3.67
C PHE A 322 -10.95 -7.33 2.60
N PRO A 323 -11.06 -6.00 2.49
CA PRO A 323 -12.03 -5.39 1.58
C PRO A 323 -11.67 -5.55 0.09
N PHE A 324 -10.43 -5.92 -0.23
CA PHE A 324 -9.89 -5.87 -1.60
C PHE A 324 -10.22 -7.10 -2.45
N TYR A 325 -10.51 -8.24 -1.82
CA TYR A 325 -10.54 -9.54 -2.51
C TYR A 325 -11.95 -10.03 -2.85
N HIS A 326 -13.00 -9.34 -2.39
CA HIS A 326 -14.39 -9.75 -2.61
C HIS A 326 -14.74 -9.93 -4.09
N LEU A 327 -14.36 -8.97 -4.94
CA LEU A 327 -14.66 -9.01 -6.37
C LEU A 327 -14.02 -10.22 -7.06
N GLN A 328 -12.75 -10.51 -6.75
CA GLN A 328 -12.01 -11.64 -7.32
C GLN A 328 -12.58 -12.99 -6.85
N GLN A 329 -13.16 -13.03 -5.66
CA GLN A 329 -13.76 -14.24 -5.07
C GLN A 329 -15.25 -14.41 -5.40
N GLY A 330 -15.88 -13.42 -6.03
CA GLY A 330 -17.33 -13.39 -6.19
C GLY A 330 -18.10 -13.33 -4.87
N SER A 331 -17.46 -12.87 -3.79
CA SER A 331 -18.06 -12.73 -2.46
C SER A 331 -18.50 -11.29 -2.20
N ARG A 332 -19.21 -11.07 -1.09
CA ARG A 332 -19.68 -9.75 -0.64
C ARG A 332 -19.43 -9.58 0.85
N PRO A 333 -19.20 -8.36 1.34
CA PRO A 333 -19.06 -8.08 2.77
C PRO A 333 -20.37 -8.37 3.51
N GLU A 334 -20.28 -8.52 4.83
CA GLU A 334 -21.46 -8.74 5.68
C GLU A 334 -22.52 -7.64 5.52
N GLY A 335 -23.79 -8.02 5.70
CA GLY A 335 -24.95 -7.14 5.54
C GLY A 335 -25.20 -6.15 6.68
N ARG A 336 -24.23 -5.95 7.58
CA ARG A 336 -24.37 -5.15 8.80
C ARG A 336 -23.14 -4.26 9.04
N PHE A 337 -23.32 -3.19 9.81
CA PHE A 337 -22.25 -2.27 10.19
C PHE A 337 -22.26 -1.94 11.68
N SER A 338 -21.11 -1.53 12.21
CA SER A 338 -20.97 -0.92 13.54
C SER A 338 -20.83 0.58 13.40
N ALA A 339 -21.65 1.34 14.11
CA ALA A 339 -21.50 2.79 14.15
C ALA A 339 -20.54 3.20 15.27
N LEU A 340 -19.62 4.11 14.94
CA LEU A 340 -18.67 4.69 15.88
C LEU A 340 -18.91 6.21 15.96
N VAL A 341 -19.46 6.65 17.08
CA VAL A 341 -19.77 8.05 17.34
C VAL A 341 -18.69 8.63 18.23
N TRP A 342 -17.85 9.50 17.67
CA TRP A 342 -16.87 10.25 18.44
C TRP A 342 -17.53 11.49 19.06
N VAL A 343 -17.36 11.67 20.37
CA VAL A 343 -17.93 12.80 21.12
C VAL A 343 -16.80 13.62 21.72
N GLY A 344 -16.45 14.70 21.02
CA GLY A 344 -15.54 15.75 21.49
C GLY A 344 -16.20 16.80 22.37
N ALA A 345 -15.50 17.90 22.63
CA ALA A 345 -16.06 19.07 23.30
C ALA A 345 -16.83 19.97 22.30
N PRO A 346 -18.01 20.53 22.64
CA PRO A 346 -18.74 20.41 23.91
C PRO A 346 -19.65 19.16 23.94
N GLY A 347 -19.32 18.20 24.81
CA GLY A 347 -19.88 16.85 24.83
C GLY A 347 -21.31 16.76 25.36
N GLN A 348 -22.28 17.04 24.50
CA GLN A 348 -23.66 16.57 24.70
C GLN A 348 -23.86 15.24 23.96
N PRO A 349 -24.61 14.28 24.53
CA PRO A 349 -24.91 13.04 23.86
C PRO A 349 -25.76 13.30 22.61
N PRO A 350 -25.35 12.82 21.42
CA PRO A 350 -26.03 13.11 20.16
C PRO A 350 -27.26 12.22 19.97
N VAL A 351 -28.28 12.40 20.83
CA VAL A 351 -29.46 11.53 20.95
C VAL A 351 -30.17 11.33 19.62
N LYS A 352 -30.42 12.41 18.87
CA LYS A 352 -31.12 12.34 17.57
C LYS A 352 -30.34 11.50 16.55
N LEU A 353 -29.02 11.65 16.51
CA LEU A 353 -28.15 10.89 15.61
C LEU A 353 -28.13 9.41 16.00
N ILE A 354 -27.98 9.12 17.30
CA ILE A 354 -28.00 7.75 17.83
C ILE A 354 -29.32 7.05 17.46
N GLN A 355 -30.46 7.73 17.63
CA GLN A 355 -31.77 7.20 17.25
C GLN A 355 -31.89 6.96 15.75
N ALA A 356 -31.43 7.91 14.92
CA ALA A 356 -31.49 7.77 13.46
C ALA A 356 -30.65 6.57 12.97
N VAL A 357 -29.46 6.37 13.54
CA VAL A 357 -28.59 5.24 13.21
C VAL A 357 -29.15 3.93 13.76
N ALA A 358 -29.67 3.91 14.99
CA ALA A 358 -30.30 2.73 15.58
C ALA A 358 -31.56 2.28 14.83
N GLY A 359 -32.22 3.19 14.11
CA GLY A 359 -33.36 2.87 13.26
C GLY A 359 -33.00 2.14 11.96
N SER A 360 -31.71 2.09 11.58
CA SER A 360 -31.27 1.36 10.38
C SER A 360 -31.39 -0.14 10.58
N ARG A 361 -31.98 -0.83 9.61
CA ARG A 361 -32.07 -2.30 9.59
C ARG A 361 -30.71 -3.00 9.47
N HIS A 362 -29.67 -2.26 9.07
CA HIS A 362 -28.32 -2.77 8.88
C HIS A 362 -27.39 -2.47 10.08
N CYS A 363 -27.83 -1.68 11.06
CA CYS A 363 -27.03 -1.39 12.23
C CYS A 363 -26.91 -2.63 13.13
N ALA A 364 -25.68 -3.06 13.42
CA ALA A 364 -25.41 -4.14 14.37
C ALA A 364 -25.29 -3.64 15.80
N GLN A 365 -24.62 -2.50 15.98
CA GLN A 365 -24.32 -1.90 17.28
C GLN A 365 -23.85 -0.45 17.11
N ILE A 366 -23.90 0.31 18.20
CA ILE A 366 -23.39 1.67 18.29
C ILE A 366 -22.34 1.74 19.39
N LEU A 367 -21.14 2.19 19.05
CA LEU A 367 -20.06 2.48 19.98
C LEU A 367 -19.91 3.99 20.09
N VAL A 368 -19.99 4.50 21.31
CA VAL A 368 -19.76 5.91 21.61
C VAL A 368 -18.37 6.04 22.23
N LEU A 369 -17.50 6.76 21.55
CA LEU A 369 -16.18 7.15 22.05
C LEU A 369 -16.29 8.50 22.73
N TRP A 370 -16.26 8.47 24.06
CA TRP A 370 -16.37 9.67 24.87
C TRP A 370 -14.98 10.26 25.14
N SER A 371 -14.57 11.25 24.34
CA SER A 371 -13.30 11.96 24.48
C SER A 371 -13.48 13.37 25.09
N SER A 372 -14.65 13.65 25.68
CA SER A 372 -14.93 14.93 26.34
C SER A 372 -14.32 15.00 27.74
N GLU A 373 -13.98 16.21 28.20
CA GLU A 373 -13.56 16.44 29.59
C GLU A 373 -14.72 16.30 30.59
N ARG A 374 -15.96 16.36 30.10
CA ARG A 374 -17.15 16.19 30.93
C ARG A 374 -17.27 14.73 31.38
N PRO A 375 -17.83 14.47 32.58
CA PRO A 375 -18.12 13.10 33.00
C PRO A 375 -19.12 12.44 32.06
N LEU A 376 -19.07 11.11 31.99
CA LEU A 376 -20.03 10.33 31.22
C LEU A 376 -21.46 10.66 31.68
N PRO A 377 -22.38 10.97 30.75
CA PRO A 377 -23.79 11.11 31.07
C PRO A 377 -24.33 9.84 31.73
N SER A 378 -25.16 10.01 32.77
CA SER A 378 -25.79 8.91 33.50
C SER A 378 -26.95 8.26 32.73
N ARG A 379 -27.52 8.97 31.75
CA ARG A 379 -28.63 8.48 30.92
C ARG A 379 -28.27 8.53 29.44
N TRP A 380 -28.56 7.43 28.75
CA TRP A 380 -28.40 7.26 27.31
C TRP A 380 -29.75 6.86 26.71
N PRO A 381 -30.01 7.17 25.42
CA PRO A 381 -31.26 6.78 24.78
C PRO A 381 -31.39 5.26 24.71
N GLU A 382 -32.60 4.77 24.94
CA GLU A 382 -32.95 3.39 24.63
C GLU A 382 -32.89 3.20 23.11
N THR A 383 -32.23 2.12 22.69
CA THR A 383 -31.95 1.84 21.28
C THR A 383 -32.30 0.39 20.99
N ALA A 384 -32.75 0.12 19.76
CA ALA A 384 -33.07 -1.24 19.31
C ALA A 384 -31.82 -2.12 19.12
N VAL A 385 -30.64 -1.51 19.08
CA VAL A 385 -29.34 -2.16 18.90
C VAL A 385 -28.46 -1.92 20.12
N PRO A 386 -27.49 -2.80 20.43
CA PRO A 386 -26.59 -2.60 21.56
C PRO A 386 -25.83 -1.26 21.46
N LEU A 387 -25.92 -0.46 22.52
CA LEU A 387 -25.17 0.79 22.69
C LEU A 387 -24.06 0.58 23.73
N ARG A 388 -22.79 0.78 23.34
CA ARG A 388 -21.63 0.66 24.20
C ARG A 388 -20.90 1.99 24.29
N VAL A 389 -20.55 2.42 25.50
CA VAL A 389 -19.80 3.65 25.72
C VAL A 389 -18.40 3.29 26.21
N ILE A 390 -17.39 3.80 25.52
CA ILE A 390 -15.98 3.59 25.86
C ILE A 390 -15.37 4.96 26.15
N GLY A 391 -14.65 5.06 27.26
CA GLY A 391 -13.85 6.25 27.56
C GLY A 391 -12.73 6.37 26.54
N GLY A 392 -12.73 7.45 25.76
CA GLY A 392 -11.67 7.74 24.82
C GLY A 392 -10.47 8.37 25.54
N HIS A 393 -9.27 8.09 25.06
CA HIS A 393 -8.17 9.01 25.32
C HIS A 393 -8.48 10.31 24.53
N ARG A 394 -7.91 11.45 24.95
CA ARG A 394 -8.33 12.76 24.43
C ARG A 394 -7.81 13.05 23.01
N LYS A 395 -7.31 12.04 22.29
CA LYS A 395 -6.67 12.21 20.99
C LYS A 395 -7.67 11.93 19.88
N ALA A 396 -7.58 12.73 18.81
CA ALA A 396 -8.49 12.58 17.69
C ALA A 396 -8.28 11.25 16.94
N SER A 397 -7.05 10.70 16.93
CA SER A 397 -6.76 9.40 16.31
C SER A 397 -7.29 8.18 17.06
N ASP A 398 -7.72 8.31 18.32
CA ASP A 398 -8.23 7.19 19.12
C ASP A 398 -9.48 6.57 18.48
N ARG A 399 -10.21 7.34 17.66
CA ARG A 399 -11.36 6.85 16.88
C ARG A 399 -11.00 5.79 15.83
N PHE A 400 -9.72 5.62 15.51
CA PHE A 400 -9.24 4.60 14.58
C PHE A 400 -8.46 3.48 15.28
N PHE A 401 -8.50 3.43 16.60
CA PHE A 401 -7.95 2.31 17.33
C PHE A 401 -8.77 1.04 17.05
N PRO A 402 -8.15 -0.12 16.79
CA PRO A 402 -8.85 -1.37 16.47
C PRO A 402 -9.52 -1.96 17.71
N HIS A 403 -10.63 -1.36 18.15
CA HIS A 403 -11.40 -1.82 19.29
C HIS A 403 -11.99 -3.21 19.03
N ALA A 404 -11.72 -4.17 19.91
CA ALA A 404 -12.26 -5.53 19.83
C ALA A 404 -13.80 -5.60 19.82
N ALA A 405 -14.47 -4.54 20.30
CA ALA A 405 -15.92 -4.42 20.23
C ALA A 405 -16.45 -4.24 18.79
N ILE A 406 -15.66 -3.73 17.85
CA ILE A 406 -16.04 -3.59 16.43
C ILE A 406 -15.80 -4.93 15.73
N ASN A 407 -16.87 -5.68 15.51
CA ASN A 407 -16.84 -7.03 14.93
C ASN A 407 -17.42 -7.12 13.51
N THR A 408 -17.92 -6.01 12.95
CA THR A 408 -18.46 -5.96 11.58
C THR A 408 -17.41 -5.42 10.60
N ASP A 409 -17.48 -5.83 9.34
CA ASP A 409 -16.58 -5.35 8.29
C ASP A 409 -16.71 -3.84 8.02
N ALA A 410 -17.94 -3.33 8.02
CA ALA A 410 -18.22 -1.89 7.88
C ALA A 410 -18.16 -1.15 9.21
N VAL A 411 -17.54 0.03 9.17
CA VAL A 411 -17.61 1.04 10.22
C VAL A 411 -18.27 2.29 9.67
N LEU A 412 -19.36 2.73 10.30
CA LEU A 412 -19.92 4.07 10.10
C LEU A 412 -19.29 5.02 11.11
N SER A 413 -18.37 5.87 10.67
CA SER A 413 -17.71 6.84 11.51
C SER A 413 -18.46 8.16 11.53
N LEU A 414 -18.79 8.62 12.74
CA LEU A 414 -19.63 9.77 12.99
C LEU A 414 -19.01 10.71 14.03
N ASP A 415 -19.29 12.00 13.89
CA ASP A 415 -19.04 13.02 14.91
C ASP A 415 -20.36 13.35 15.64
N ALA A 416 -20.28 13.85 16.87
CA ALA A 416 -21.46 14.18 17.68
C ALA A 416 -22.34 15.29 17.06
N HIS A 417 -21.79 16.04 16.11
CA HIS A 417 -22.48 17.15 15.44
C HIS A 417 -23.06 16.73 14.08
N SER A 418 -22.85 15.48 13.65
CA SER A 418 -23.39 14.97 12.41
C SER A 418 -24.90 14.79 12.51
N SER A 419 -25.61 15.13 11.44
CA SER A 419 -27.06 15.02 11.31
C SER A 419 -27.39 14.15 10.10
N LEU A 420 -27.73 12.89 10.34
CA LEU A 420 -28.08 11.94 9.29
C LEU A 420 -29.46 11.32 9.58
N SER A 421 -30.25 11.15 8.53
CA SER A 421 -31.48 10.35 8.57
C SER A 421 -31.18 8.87 8.38
N THR A 422 -32.09 8.01 8.86
CA THR A 422 -31.99 6.56 8.67
C THR A 422 -31.88 6.16 7.19
N SER A 423 -32.62 6.85 6.30
CA SER A 423 -32.56 6.60 4.87
C SER A 423 -31.22 6.96 4.24
N GLU A 424 -30.57 8.02 4.70
CA GLU A 424 -29.22 8.40 4.23
C GLU A 424 -28.18 7.38 4.68
N VAL A 425 -28.30 6.89 5.91
CA VAL A 425 -27.45 5.83 6.46
C VAL A 425 -27.60 4.53 5.66
N ASP A 426 -28.83 4.08 5.42
CA ASP A 426 -29.12 2.85 4.67
C ASP A 426 -28.62 2.93 3.22
N PHE A 427 -28.83 4.08 2.56
CA PHE A 427 -28.34 4.28 1.20
C PHE A 427 -26.81 4.28 1.13
N ALA A 428 -26.14 5.04 2.00
CA ALA A 428 -24.68 5.10 2.02
C ALA A 428 -24.06 3.73 2.35
N PHE A 429 -24.70 2.94 3.22
CA PHE A 429 -24.28 1.57 3.48
C PHE A 429 -24.42 0.68 2.24
N ALA A 430 -25.54 0.74 1.53
CA ALA A 430 -25.74 -0.02 0.29
C ALA A 430 -24.71 0.34 -0.80
N VAL A 431 -24.34 1.62 -0.90
CA VAL A 431 -23.25 2.08 -1.76
C VAL A 431 -21.92 1.47 -1.31
N TRP A 432 -21.60 1.52 -0.01
CA TRP A 432 -20.37 0.94 0.52
C TRP A 432 -20.27 -0.57 0.28
N GLN A 433 -21.37 -1.32 0.39
CA GLN A 433 -21.36 -2.76 0.12
C GLN A 433 -20.95 -3.11 -1.32
N SER A 434 -21.13 -2.18 -2.27
CA SER A 434 -20.70 -2.35 -3.66
C SER A 434 -19.23 -2.01 -3.87
N PHE A 435 -18.62 -1.26 -2.94
CA PHE A 435 -17.23 -0.76 -3.01
C PHE A 435 -16.55 -0.85 -1.63
N PRO A 436 -16.44 -2.05 -1.02
CA PRO A 436 -15.97 -2.22 0.36
C PRO A 436 -14.56 -1.68 0.61
N GLU A 437 -13.72 -1.62 -0.44
CA GLU A 437 -12.37 -1.07 -0.41
C GLU A 437 -12.34 0.46 -0.34
N ARG A 438 -13.41 1.16 -0.73
CA ARG A 438 -13.41 2.62 -0.83
C ARG A 438 -14.09 3.25 0.39
N MET A 439 -13.71 4.50 0.68
CA MET A 439 -14.45 5.32 1.64
C MET A 439 -15.66 5.93 0.94
N VAL A 440 -16.82 5.83 1.57
CA VAL A 440 -18.08 6.40 1.10
C VAL A 440 -18.53 7.46 2.10
N GLY A 441 -18.65 8.72 1.70
CA GLY A 441 -18.93 9.80 2.64
C GLY A 441 -19.78 10.93 2.08
N PHE A 442 -20.30 11.72 3.01
CA PHE A 442 -21.25 12.81 2.74
C PHE A 442 -20.56 14.15 2.51
N LEU A 443 -19.49 14.41 3.27
CA LEU A 443 -18.73 15.66 3.24
C LEU A 443 -17.42 15.43 2.50
N THR A 444 -17.07 16.33 1.57
CA THR A 444 -15.94 16.15 0.65
C THR A 444 -14.99 17.34 0.65
N TRP A 445 -13.69 17.07 0.54
CA TRP A 445 -12.63 18.05 0.28
C TRP A 445 -11.83 17.68 -0.96
N SER A 446 -11.12 18.65 -1.53
CA SER A 446 -10.22 18.46 -2.68
C SER A 446 -8.82 18.97 -2.35
N HIS A 447 -7.80 18.17 -2.70
CA HIS A 447 -6.41 18.64 -2.72
C HIS A 447 -6.13 19.41 -4.02
N PHE A 448 -5.18 20.34 -3.97
CA PHE A 448 -4.68 21.09 -5.12
C PHE A 448 -3.20 21.42 -4.92
N TRP A 449 -2.49 21.69 -6.02
CA TRP A 449 -1.14 22.22 -5.98
C TRP A 449 -1.21 23.74 -6.02
N ASP A 450 -0.62 24.40 -5.01
CA ASP A 450 -0.50 25.85 -4.95
C ASP A 450 0.86 26.26 -5.51
N GLU A 451 0.87 26.74 -6.75
CA GLU A 451 2.10 27.21 -7.42
C GLU A 451 2.76 28.38 -6.69
N ALA A 452 1.98 29.26 -6.04
CA ALA A 452 2.53 30.43 -5.35
C ALA A 452 3.28 30.03 -4.07
N ARG A 453 2.86 28.93 -3.43
CA ARG A 453 3.51 28.38 -2.23
C ARG A 453 4.50 27.26 -2.54
N GLY A 454 4.51 26.73 -3.77
CA GLY A 454 5.30 25.56 -4.15
C GLY A 454 4.94 24.32 -3.33
N GLY A 455 3.66 24.16 -2.97
CA GLY A 455 3.22 23.14 -2.03
C GLY A 455 1.78 22.68 -2.25
N TRP A 456 1.41 21.58 -1.59
CA TRP A 456 0.05 21.08 -1.62
C TRP A 456 -0.85 21.87 -0.67
N GLY A 457 -2.08 22.10 -1.11
CA GLY A 457 -3.17 22.64 -0.30
C GLY A 457 -4.40 21.75 -0.38
N TYR A 458 -5.39 22.03 0.44
CA TYR A 458 -6.72 21.42 0.33
C TYR A 458 -7.81 22.45 0.63
N THR A 459 -8.95 22.28 -0.03
CA THR A 459 -10.10 23.17 0.12
C THR A 459 -11.39 22.38 0.37
N ALA A 460 -12.28 23.03 1.11
CA ALA A 460 -13.66 22.62 1.30
C ALA A 460 -14.60 23.22 0.25
N ASP A 461 -14.07 24.02 -0.68
CA ASP A 461 -14.85 24.69 -1.70
C ASP A 461 -15.62 23.69 -2.54
N ARG A 462 -16.80 24.15 -2.99
CA ARG A 462 -17.72 23.33 -3.77
C ARG A 462 -17.23 23.20 -5.20
N THR A 463 -16.26 22.33 -5.39
CA THR A 463 -15.79 21.89 -6.69
C THR A 463 -16.56 20.65 -7.11
N ASN A 464 -16.64 20.42 -8.43
CA ASN A 464 -17.18 19.17 -8.98
C ASN A 464 -16.23 17.98 -8.78
N GLU A 465 -15.04 18.24 -8.25
CA GLU A 465 -13.94 17.29 -8.15
C GLU A 465 -13.45 17.23 -6.71
N PHE A 466 -13.44 16.04 -6.14
CA PHE A 466 -13.05 15.81 -4.75
C PHE A 466 -12.05 14.66 -4.68
N SER A 467 -11.23 14.65 -3.65
CA SER A 467 -10.23 13.61 -3.44
C SER A 467 -10.28 13.01 -2.04
N MET A 468 -11.10 13.59 -1.16
CA MET A 468 -11.24 13.18 0.23
C MET A 468 -12.71 13.18 0.66
N VAL A 469 -13.05 12.29 1.59
CA VAL A 469 -14.31 12.31 2.35
C VAL A 469 -14.02 12.41 3.84
N LEU A 470 -14.76 13.24 4.56
CA LEU A 470 -14.52 13.45 5.99
C LEU A 470 -15.01 12.26 6.81
N THR A 471 -14.18 11.75 7.72
CA THR A 471 -14.49 10.61 8.59
C THR A 471 -15.51 10.94 9.68
N ARG A 472 -15.95 12.20 9.75
CA ARG A 472 -17.09 12.66 10.55
C ARG A 472 -18.44 12.14 10.06
N ALA A 473 -18.54 11.71 8.80
CA ALA A 473 -19.71 11.09 8.24
C ALA A 473 -19.29 10.24 7.03
N ALA A 474 -18.74 9.06 7.32
CA ALA A 474 -18.28 8.14 6.28
C ALA A 474 -18.34 6.67 6.69
N PHE A 475 -18.64 5.82 5.71
CA PHE A 475 -18.45 4.38 5.75
C PHE A 475 -17.08 4.00 5.21
N TYR A 476 -16.42 3.06 5.89
CA TYR A 476 -15.19 2.44 5.43
C TYR A 476 -15.00 1.08 6.13
N HIS A 477 -14.06 0.27 5.62
CA HIS A 477 -13.78 -1.05 6.17
C HIS A 477 -12.96 -0.98 7.47
N ARG A 478 -13.31 -1.79 8.49
CA ARG A 478 -12.63 -1.83 9.80
C ARG A 478 -11.12 -2.09 9.71
N TYR A 479 -10.69 -2.78 8.65
CA TYR A 479 -9.28 -3.08 8.39
C TYR A 479 -8.39 -1.83 8.40
N TYR A 480 -8.94 -0.69 7.98
CA TYR A 480 -8.19 0.56 7.98
C TYR A 480 -7.83 1.06 9.39
N HIS A 481 -8.52 0.67 10.45
CA HIS A 481 -8.10 0.92 11.84
C HIS A 481 -6.80 0.20 12.18
N THR A 482 -6.65 -1.05 11.74
CA THR A 482 -5.41 -1.82 11.91
C THR A 482 -4.26 -1.18 11.16
N LEU A 483 -4.46 -0.80 9.90
CA LEU A 483 -3.44 -0.11 9.11
C LEU A 483 -3.06 1.23 9.72
N PHE A 484 -4.05 2.01 10.17
CA PHE A 484 -3.83 3.30 10.81
C PHE A 484 -2.96 3.12 12.05
N THR A 485 -3.28 2.16 12.91
CA THR A 485 -2.62 1.97 14.20
C THR A 485 -1.24 1.30 14.09
N HIS A 486 -1.11 0.28 13.23
CA HIS A 486 0.06 -0.60 13.21
C HIS A 486 0.97 -0.42 11.99
N SER A 487 0.49 0.19 10.90
CA SER A 487 1.29 0.42 9.68
C SER A 487 1.82 1.84 9.57
N LEU A 488 1.08 2.86 10.04
CA LEU A 488 1.52 4.25 9.92
C LEU A 488 2.67 4.58 10.89
N PRO A 489 3.69 5.34 10.43
CA PRO A 489 4.71 5.89 11.31
C PRO A 489 4.10 6.67 12.46
N LYS A 490 4.66 6.51 13.68
CA LYS A 490 4.19 7.22 14.87
C LYS A 490 4.16 8.73 14.67
N ALA A 491 5.13 9.29 13.94
CA ALA A 491 5.21 10.72 13.64
C ALA A 491 3.98 11.26 12.91
N LEU A 492 3.45 10.53 11.91
CA LEU A 492 2.25 10.96 11.19
C LEU A 492 0.99 10.93 12.05
N ARG A 493 0.89 9.93 12.95
CA ARG A 493 -0.22 9.86 13.91
C ARG A 493 -0.17 11.00 14.93
N VAL A 494 1.02 11.34 15.42
CA VAL A 494 1.22 12.49 16.33
C VAL A 494 0.82 13.79 15.63
N LEU A 495 1.27 14.01 14.39
CA LEU A 495 0.86 15.17 13.58
C LEU A 495 -0.67 15.26 13.42
N ALA A 496 -1.33 14.12 13.22
CA ALA A 496 -2.78 14.09 13.11
C ALA A 496 -3.48 14.39 14.44
N ASP A 497 -2.91 13.99 15.58
CA ASP A 497 -3.46 14.29 16.90
C ASP A 497 -3.36 15.77 17.29
N GLU A 498 -2.39 16.52 16.74
CA GLU A 498 -2.22 17.95 16.98
C GLU A 498 -3.36 18.79 16.36
N ALA A 499 -4.03 18.28 15.32
CA ALA A 499 -5.12 18.97 14.63
C ALA A 499 -6.22 18.00 14.17
N PRO A 500 -7.46 18.12 14.69
CA PRO A 500 -8.55 17.19 14.36
C PRO A 500 -8.85 17.07 12.85
N ALA A 501 -8.69 18.14 12.07
CA ALA A 501 -8.87 18.11 10.61
C ALA A 501 -7.83 17.22 9.89
N CYS A 502 -6.64 17.10 10.45
CA CYS A 502 -5.55 16.31 9.87
C CYS A 502 -5.76 14.81 10.03
N VAL A 503 -6.55 14.38 11.02
CA VAL A 503 -6.99 12.98 11.17
C VAL A 503 -7.79 12.52 9.94
N ASP A 504 -8.69 13.36 9.44
CA ASP A 504 -9.46 13.07 8.22
C ASP A 504 -8.55 12.96 7.00
N VAL A 505 -7.61 13.89 6.84
CA VAL A 505 -6.64 13.90 5.73
C VAL A 505 -5.78 12.63 5.78
N LEU A 506 -5.23 12.29 6.94
CA LEU A 506 -4.36 11.12 7.10
C LEU A 506 -5.08 9.81 6.77
N MET A 507 -6.34 9.67 7.19
CA MET A 507 -7.14 8.49 6.88
C MET A 507 -7.38 8.36 5.36
N ASN A 508 -7.70 9.46 4.67
CA ASN A 508 -7.86 9.44 3.22
C ASN A 508 -6.53 9.16 2.51
N PHE A 509 -5.41 9.72 2.98
CA PHE A 509 -4.07 9.40 2.49
C PHE A 509 -3.77 7.91 2.62
N LEU A 510 -4.07 7.31 3.77
CA LEU A 510 -3.87 5.88 4.01
C LEU A 510 -4.70 5.03 3.04
N VAL A 511 -6.02 5.28 2.93
CA VAL A 511 -6.90 4.48 2.07
C VAL A 511 -6.54 4.64 0.60
N ALA A 512 -6.26 5.87 0.15
CA ALA A 512 -5.86 6.14 -1.23
C ALA A 512 -4.48 5.54 -1.54
N ALA A 513 -3.54 5.57 -0.59
CA ALA A 513 -2.21 4.96 -0.78
C ALA A 513 -2.31 3.43 -0.96
N VAL A 514 -3.24 2.78 -0.26
CA VAL A 514 -3.47 1.33 -0.29
C VAL A 514 -4.23 0.92 -1.55
N THR A 515 -5.36 1.56 -1.81
CA THR A 515 -6.28 1.15 -2.88
C THR A 515 -5.92 1.72 -4.24
N LYS A 516 -5.23 2.86 -4.27
CA LYS A 516 -5.04 3.71 -5.46
C LYS A 516 -6.37 4.16 -6.09
N LEU A 517 -7.44 4.19 -5.30
CA LEU A 517 -8.78 4.58 -5.73
C LEU A 517 -9.22 5.85 -4.97
N PRO A 518 -9.99 6.74 -5.62
CA PRO A 518 -10.57 7.90 -4.95
C PRO A 518 -11.73 7.48 -4.03
N PRO A 519 -12.21 8.32 -3.11
CA PRO A 519 -13.43 8.04 -2.35
C PRO A 519 -14.70 8.20 -3.21
N ILE A 520 -15.87 7.88 -2.65
CA ILE A 520 -17.19 8.01 -3.29
C ILE A 520 -18.05 9.01 -2.51
N LYS A 521 -18.68 9.94 -3.22
CA LYS A 521 -19.61 10.92 -2.65
C LYS A 521 -21.05 10.41 -2.70
N VAL A 522 -21.79 10.61 -1.60
CA VAL A 522 -23.24 10.39 -1.49
C VAL A 522 -23.96 11.70 -1.13
N PRO A 523 -25.27 11.84 -1.45
CA PRO A 523 -26.03 13.04 -1.12
C PRO A 523 -26.13 13.28 0.39
N TYR A 524 -26.07 14.55 0.78
CA TYR A 524 -26.31 15.03 2.14
C TYR A 524 -27.48 16.01 2.13
N SER A 525 -28.42 15.89 3.07
CA SER A 525 -29.63 16.73 3.10
C SER A 525 -29.34 18.23 3.11
N LYS A 526 -30.15 18.97 2.33
CA LYS A 526 -30.02 20.42 2.09
C LYS A 526 -30.19 21.31 3.32
N GLN A 527 -30.78 20.82 4.42
CA GLN A 527 -30.99 21.65 5.63
C GLN A 527 -29.68 22.13 6.27
N GLN A 528 -28.53 21.54 5.90
CA GLN A 528 -27.21 22.03 6.30
C GLN A 528 -26.28 22.41 5.14
N GLU A 529 -26.74 22.31 3.88
CA GLU A 529 -26.08 22.97 2.75
C GLU A 529 -26.07 24.51 2.91
N ALA A 530 -26.83 25.06 3.87
CA ALA A 530 -26.94 26.47 4.18
C ALA A 530 -26.50 26.84 5.61
N ALA A 531 -25.64 26.04 6.25
CA ALA A 531 -24.94 26.46 7.47
C ALA A 531 -23.51 26.91 7.11
N PRO A 532 -23.27 28.18 6.74
CA PRO A 532 -22.05 28.81 7.20
C PRO A 532 -22.04 28.73 8.74
N LEU A 533 -20.84 28.61 9.31
CA LEU A 533 -20.59 28.89 10.72
C LEU A 533 -21.49 30.06 11.18
N ALA A 534 -22.27 29.84 12.24
CA ALA A 534 -23.39 30.67 12.65
C ALA A 534 -23.13 32.19 12.54
N PRO A 535 -24.07 32.99 12.00
CA PRO A 535 -23.94 34.45 11.99
C PRO A 535 -23.89 35.00 13.41
N TRP A 536 -22.87 35.82 13.67
CA TRP A 536 -22.79 36.66 14.86
C TRP A 536 -24.05 37.52 15.00
N GLY A 537 -24.52 37.67 16.25
CA GLY A 537 -25.63 38.56 16.57
C GLY A 537 -25.34 40.02 16.18
N PRO A 538 -26.37 40.84 15.96
CA PRO A 538 -26.20 42.20 15.46
C PRO A 538 -25.63 43.07 16.57
N GLY A 539 -24.34 43.44 16.48
CA GLY A 539 -23.73 44.36 17.44
C GLY A 539 -22.22 44.38 17.52
N SER A 540 -21.48 44.09 16.43
CA SER A 540 -20.03 44.37 16.43
C SER A 540 -19.54 44.78 15.05
N THR A 541 -19.26 46.07 14.89
CA THR A 541 -18.47 46.63 13.80
C THR A 541 -17.02 46.23 14.00
N ALA A 542 -16.57 45.16 13.32
CA ALA A 542 -15.16 44.84 13.17
C ALA A 542 -14.90 44.19 11.80
N GLN A 543 -13.83 44.65 11.14
CA GLN A 543 -13.33 44.26 9.82
C GLN A 543 -13.21 42.74 9.60
N PRO A 544 -13.18 42.27 8.32
CA PRO A 544 -13.10 40.85 7.98
C PRO A 544 -11.73 40.28 8.39
N GLN A 545 -11.64 39.72 9.60
CA GLN A 545 -10.51 38.89 9.97
C GLN A 545 -10.64 37.54 9.24
N SER A 546 -9.68 37.29 8.36
CA SER A 546 -9.41 36.00 7.73
C SER A 546 -9.50 34.87 8.75
N GLN A 547 -10.23 33.80 8.43
CA GLN A 547 -10.22 32.58 9.23
C GLN A 547 -8.78 32.16 9.55
N PRO A 548 -8.50 31.65 10.77
CA PRO A 548 -7.17 31.15 11.08
C PRO A 548 -6.78 30.09 10.05
N PRO A 549 -5.54 30.12 9.52
CA PRO A 549 -5.12 29.15 8.52
C PRO A 549 -5.27 27.74 9.09
N VAL A 550 -6.00 26.89 8.36
CA VAL A 550 -6.11 25.47 8.72
C VAL A 550 -4.69 24.92 8.82
N PRO A 551 -4.30 24.23 9.91
CA PRO A 551 -2.94 23.74 10.08
C PRO A 551 -2.51 22.91 8.86
N ASP A 552 -1.37 23.31 8.27
CA ASP A 552 -0.82 22.68 7.07
C ASP A 552 -0.16 21.34 7.42
N CYS A 553 -0.96 20.28 7.40
CA CYS A 553 -0.49 18.92 7.60
C CYS A 553 -0.37 18.11 6.31
N ILE A 554 -0.83 18.64 5.18
CA ILE A 554 -0.80 17.91 3.91
C ILE A 554 0.63 17.75 3.39
N ASN A 555 1.46 18.81 3.47
CA ASN A 555 2.85 18.76 3.01
C ASN A 555 3.73 17.80 3.84
N PRO A 556 3.71 17.84 5.18
CA PRO A 556 4.40 16.83 5.99
C PRO A 556 3.92 15.39 5.72
N MET A 557 2.62 15.19 5.47
CA MET A 557 2.09 13.87 5.11
C MET A 557 2.61 13.39 3.75
N VAL A 558 2.63 14.24 2.72
CA VAL A 558 3.21 13.93 1.41
C VAL A 558 4.66 13.51 1.55
N ALA A 559 5.45 14.22 2.36
CA ALA A 559 6.83 13.84 2.65
C ALA A 559 6.93 12.48 3.36
N GLY A 560 6.04 12.22 4.33
CA GLY A 560 5.98 10.94 5.06
C GLY A 560 5.65 9.73 4.17
N PHE A 561 4.74 9.90 3.20
CA PHE A 561 4.39 8.87 2.21
C PHE A 561 5.34 8.84 0.98
N GLY A 562 6.18 9.87 0.83
CA GLY A 562 7.10 10.07 -0.29
C GLY A 562 6.44 10.42 -1.63
N HIS A 563 5.12 10.60 -1.66
CA HIS A 563 4.34 11.02 -2.84
C HIS A 563 2.96 11.52 -2.41
N MET A 564 2.22 12.18 -3.31
CA MET A 564 0.80 12.47 -3.12
C MET A 564 -0.03 11.22 -3.45
N PRO A 565 -0.68 10.56 -2.47
CA PRO A 565 -1.46 9.36 -2.73
C PRO A 565 -2.91 9.65 -3.12
N LEU A 566 -3.42 10.86 -2.85
CA LEU A 566 -4.81 11.20 -3.10
C LEU A 566 -5.13 11.17 -4.60
N VAL A 567 -6.28 10.60 -4.92
CA VAL A 567 -6.80 10.51 -6.29
C VAL A 567 -8.08 11.34 -6.34
N SER A 568 -8.20 12.18 -7.35
CA SER A 568 -9.41 12.97 -7.56
C SER A 568 -10.51 12.16 -8.25
N SER A 569 -11.76 12.50 -7.97
CA SER A 569 -12.95 11.92 -8.59
C SER A 569 -14.08 12.93 -8.70
N ARG A 570 -14.99 12.64 -9.61
CA ARG A 570 -16.28 13.33 -9.78
C ARG A 570 -17.46 12.39 -9.53
N LEU A 571 -17.20 11.17 -9.05
CA LEU A 571 -18.20 10.13 -8.89
C LEU A 571 -19.09 10.42 -7.68
N ARG A 572 -20.37 10.68 -7.96
CA ARG A 572 -21.44 10.80 -6.97
C ARG A 572 -22.50 9.76 -7.27
N LEU A 573 -22.91 9.03 -6.24
CA LEU A 573 -24.00 8.06 -6.33
C LEU A 573 -25.19 8.58 -5.54
N ASP A 574 -26.33 8.69 -6.21
CA ASP A 574 -27.58 9.19 -5.65
C ASP A 574 -28.65 8.09 -5.63
N PRO A 575 -29.59 8.09 -4.67
CA PRO A 575 -30.74 7.18 -4.67
C PRO A 575 -31.56 7.29 -5.97
N VAL A 576 -32.25 6.23 -6.38
CA VAL A 576 -33.07 6.21 -7.61
C VAL A 576 -34.08 7.36 -7.64
N LEU A 577 -34.67 7.71 -6.49
CA LEU A 577 -35.64 8.80 -6.37
C LEU A 577 -34.99 10.18 -6.11
N PHE A 578 -33.69 10.32 -6.31
CA PHE A 578 -33.00 11.58 -6.08
C PHE A 578 -33.41 12.63 -7.11
N LYS A 579 -33.89 13.78 -6.62
CA LYS A 579 -34.55 14.85 -7.41
C LYS A 579 -35.84 14.41 -8.12
N ASP A 580 -36.38 13.23 -7.79
CA ASP A 580 -37.65 12.79 -8.34
C ASP A 580 -38.78 13.66 -7.78
N PRO A 581 -39.60 14.30 -8.64
CA PRO A 581 -40.74 15.07 -8.19
C PRO A 581 -41.85 14.20 -7.59
N VAL A 582 -41.73 12.87 -7.45
CA VAL A 582 -42.77 12.00 -6.82
C VAL A 582 -43.33 12.60 -5.53
N SER A 583 -42.50 13.18 -4.65
CA SER A 583 -43.02 13.83 -3.42
C SER A 583 -43.86 15.09 -3.70
N VAL A 584 -43.49 15.87 -4.72
CA VAL A 584 -44.24 17.04 -5.22
C VAL A 584 -45.50 16.58 -5.97
N GLN A 585 -45.42 15.52 -6.77
CA GLN A 585 -46.52 14.92 -7.49
C GLN A 585 -47.53 14.26 -6.54
N ARG A 586 -47.08 13.54 -5.52
CA ARG A 586 -47.95 13.00 -4.45
C ARG A 586 -48.66 14.12 -3.68
N LYS A 587 -47.97 15.23 -3.39
CA LYS A 587 -48.62 16.41 -2.81
C LYS A 587 -49.63 17.06 -3.76
N LYS A 588 -49.36 17.06 -5.07
CA LYS A 588 -50.26 17.60 -6.12
C LYS A 588 -51.47 16.71 -6.39
N TYR A 589 -51.32 15.39 -6.26
CA TYR A 589 -52.35 14.38 -6.57
C TYR A 589 -52.71 13.55 -5.33
N ARG A 590 -52.97 14.21 -4.19
CA ARG A 590 -53.36 13.54 -2.93
C ARG A 590 -54.59 12.64 -3.05
N SER A 591 -55.45 12.89 -4.03
CA SER A 591 -56.66 12.11 -4.31
C SER A 591 -56.40 10.75 -4.94
N LEU A 592 -55.21 10.48 -5.50
CA LEU A 592 -54.84 9.17 -6.06
C LEU A 592 -54.42 8.15 -4.98
N GLU A 593 -54.17 8.59 -3.75
CA GLU A 593 -53.76 7.72 -2.63
C GLU A 593 -54.90 7.46 -1.62
N LYS A 594 -56.12 7.93 -1.91
CA LYS A 594 -57.30 7.51 -1.14
C LYS A 594 -57.78 6.14 -1.67
N PRO A 595 -58.03 5.16 -0.79
CA PRO A 595 -58.40 3.80 -1.18
C PRO A 595 -59.73 3.73 -1.92
#